data_AF-A0A392NZU7-F1
#
_entry.id   AF-A0A392NZU7-F1
#
_cell.length_a   1.000
_cell.length_b   1.000
_cell.length_c   1.000
_cell.angle_alpha   90.00
_cell.angle_beta   90.00
_cell.angle_gamma   90.00
#
_symmetry.space_group_name_H-M   'P 1'
#
loop_
_entity.id
_entity.type
_entity.pdbx_description
1 polymer ?
#
loop_
_entity_poly.entity_id
_entity_poly.type
_entity_poly.pdbx_seq_one_letter_code
_entity_poly.pdbx_strand_id
1 'polypeptide(L)'
;KENALLICNHRSDIDWLIGWVLAQRTGCLGSTVAMMKKEVKYLPVIGWSMWFAEFLFLERNWEKDEAALKSGFKQLEHKPVPFWVALFVEGTRFTHAKLLAAQEFAISRGMPVPKNVLIPRTKVTTTSIIRI
;
A
#
# COMPACT_ATOMS: atom_id res chain seq x y z
N LYS A 1 13.98 3.63 16.89
CA LYS A 1 12.83 3.27 16.04
C LYS A 1 12.75 4.31 14.95
N GLU A 2 12.64 3.90 13.69
CA GLU A 2 12.72 4.76 12.51
C GLU A 2 11.43 4.65 11.69
N ASN A 3 11.20 5.63 10.82
CA ASN A 3 10.15 5.56 9.82
C ASN A 3 10.52 4.49 8.80
N ALA A 4 9.55 3.70 8.34
CA ALA A 4 9.82 2.64 7.37
C ALA A 4 8.74 2.56 6.29
N LEU A 5 9.18 2.32 5.06
CA LEU A 5 8.32 1.99 3.94
C LEU A 5 8.43 0.49 3.65
N LEU A 6 7.36 -0.25 3.92
CA LEU A 6 7.28 -1.68 3.64
C LEU A 6 6.66 -1.90 2.26
N ILE A 7 7.48 -2.26 1.28
CA ILE A 7 7.03 -2.60 -0.07
C ILE A 7 6.88 -4.11 -0.19
N CYS A 8 5.69 -4.58 -0.55
CA CYS A 8 5.38 -6.02 -0.63
C CYS A 8 4.54 -6.35 -1.88
N ASN A 9 4.66 -7.60 -2.32
CA ASN A 9 3.70 -8.20 -3.26
C ASN A 9 2.38 -8.50 -2.53
N HIS A 10 1.27 -8.59 -3.28
CA HIS A 10 -0.05 -8.87 -2.72
C HIS A 10 -0.56 -10.22 -3.20
N ARG A 11 -0.67 -11.20 -2.32
CA ARG A 11 -1.07 -12.58 -2.60
C ARG A 11 -2.41 -12.94 -1.97
N SER A 12 -2.69 -12.45 -0.76
CA SER A 12 -3.84 -12.85 0.04
C SER A 12 -4.55 -11.65 0.67
N ASP A 13 -5.82 -11.83 1.04
CA ASP A 13 -6.61 -10.80 1.74
C ASP A 13 -6.09 -10.48 3.14
N ILE A 14 -5.22 -11.34 3.68
CA ILE A 14 -4.64 -11.22 5.02
C ILE A 14 -3.17 -10.78 5.03
N ASP A 15 -2.60 -10.39 3.89
CA ASP A 15 -1.18 -10.00 3.82
C ASP A 15 -0.83 -8.85 4.80
N TRP A 16 -1.78 -7.95 5.03
CA TRP A 16 -1.63 -6.83 5.97
C TRP A 16 -1.47 -7.27 7.43
N LEU A 17 -2.01 -8.43 7.82
CA LEU A 17 -1.82 -8.98 9.17
C LEU A 17 -0.37 -9.39 9.42
N ILE A 18 0.34 -9.88 8.39
CA ILE A 18 1.77 -10.19 8.50
C ILE A 18 2.55 -8.91 8.81
N GLY A 19 2.22 -7.81 8.12
CA GLY A 19 2.78 -6.49 8.40
C GLY A 19 2.55 -6.05 9.84
N TRP A 20 1.36 -6.28 10.39
CA TRP A 20 1.04 -5.97 11.80
C TRP A 20 1.85 -6.82 12.79
N VAL A 21 2.01 -8.12 12.54
CA VAL A 21 2.84 -8.99 13.38
C VAL A 21 4.30 -8.49 13.40
N LEU A 22 4.83 -8.08 12.25
CA LEU A 22 6.17 -7.50 12.16
C LEU A 22 6.27 -6.17 12.91
N ALA A 23 5.30 -5.27 12.70
CA ALA A 23 5.25 -3.98 13.38
C ALA A 23 5.10 -4.12 14.90
N GLN A 24 4.39 -5.14 15.38
CA GLN A 24 4.29 -5.45 16.81
C GLN A 24 5.65 -5.82 17.39
N ARG A 25 6.43 -6.65 16.67
CA ARG A 25 7.78 -7.07 17.12
C ARG A 25 8.78 -5.92 17.18
N THR A 26 8.58 -4.87 16.36
CA THR A 26 9.40 -3.66 16.39
C THR A 26 8.82 -2.55 17.27
N GLY A 27 7.64 -2.77 17.85
CA GLY A 27 6.94 -1.81 18.70
C GLY A 27 6.41 -0.59 17.93
N CYS A 28 6.07 -0.74 16.66
CA CYS A 28 5.50 0.28 15.76
C CYS A 28 4.05 -0.02 15.33
N LEU A 29 3.37 -1.02 15.92
CA LEU A 29 2.01 -1.41 15.52
C LEU A 29 1.02 -0.23 15.60
N GLY A 30 1.05 0.55 16.68
CA GLY A 30 0.13 1.68 16.89
C GLY A 30 0.32 2.87 15.93
N SER A 31 1.42 2.88 15.17
CA SER A 31 1.74 3.91 14.18
C SER A 31 1.90 3.32 12.76
N THR A 32 1.41 2.09 12.55
CA THR A 32 1.41 1.47 11.23
C THR A 32 0.20 1.93 10.43
N VAL A 33 0.46 2.33 9.19
CA VAL A 33 -0.53 2.84 8.23
C VAL A 33 -0.43 1.99 6.97
N ALA A 34 -1.57 1.70 6.33
CA ALA A 34 -1.59 1.04 5.04
C ALA A 34 -2.50 1.78 4.06
N MET A 35 -2.28 1.54 2.78
CA MET A 35 -3.18 1.98 1.73
C MET A 35 -4.24 0.93 1.46
N MET A 36 -5.51 1.33 1.48
CA MET A 36 -6.64 0.43 1.34
C MET A 36 -7.70 0.97 0.40
N LYS A 37 -8.54 0.07 -0.10
CA LYS A 37 -9.76 0.43 -0.82
C LYS A 37 -10.69 1.27 0.08
N LYS A 38 -11.23 2.37 -0.45
CA LYS A 38 -12.16 3.24 0.28
C LYS A 38 -13.37 2.50 0.83
N GLU A 39 -13.84 1.48 0.14
CA GLU A 39 -14.97 0.65 0.58
C GLU A 39 -14.72 -0.03 1.94
N VAL A 40 -13.46 -0.34 2.27
CA VAL A 40 -13.08 -0.97 3.56
C VAL A 40 -13.41 -0.06 4.74
N LYS A 41 -13.37 1.27 4.56
CA LYS A 41 -13.72 2.26 5.60
C LYS A 41 -15.13 2.07 6.15
N TYR A 42 -16.05 1.53 5.34
CA TYR A 42 -17.45 1.36 5.73
C TYR A 42 -17.72 0.05 6.47
N LEU A 43 -16.73 -0.83 6.61
CA LEU A 43 -16.86 -2.03 7.44
C LEU A 43 -16.93 -1.63 8.92
N PRO A 44 -17.95 -2.06 9.67
CA PRO A 44 -18.06 -1.73 11.08
C PRO A 44 -16.88 -2.33 11.84
N VAL A 45 -16.50 -1.68 12.94
CA VAL A 45 -15.34 -2.03 13.78
C VAL A 45 -14.02 -1.89 13.00
N ILE A 46 -13.67 -2.82 12.12
CA ILE A 46 -12.35 -2.87 11.47
C ILE A 46 -12.12 -1.64 10.58
N GLY A 47 -13.06 -1.31 9.70
CA GLY A 47 -12.95 -0.17 8.79
C GLY A 47 -12.87 1.16 9.54
N TRP A 48 -13.64 1.29 10.62
CA TRP A 48 -13.61 2.46 11.48
C TRP A 48 -12.30 2.56 12.27
N SER A 49 -11.81 1.46 12.85
CA SER A 49 -10.52 1.42 13.52
C SER A 49 -9.40 1.85 12.59
N MET A 50 -9.38 1.37 11.35
CA MET A 50 -8.40 1.78 10.33
C MET A 50 -8.55 3.27 9.97
N TRP A 51 -9.78 3.78 9.92
CA TRP A 51 -10.01 5.20 9.69
C TRP A 51 -9.53 6.09 10.83
N PHE A 52 -9.80 5.71 12.07
CA PHE A 52 -9.28 6.42 13.25
C PHE A 52 -7.75 6.30 13.37
N ALA A 53 -7.15 5.23 12.84
CA ALA A 53 -5.71 5.03 12.76
C ALA A 53 -5.04 5.72 11.55
N GLU A 54 -5.74 6.62 10.85
CA GLU A 54 -5.21 7.42 9.75
C GLU A 54 -4.77 6.60 8.51
N PHE A 55 -5.41 5.45 8.27
CA PHE A 55 -5.17 4.67 7.05
C PHE A 55 -5.53 5.47 5.78
N LEU A 56 -4.74 5.27 4.73
CA LEU A 56 -4.93 5.97 3.46
C LEU A 56 -5.93 5.20 2.58
N PHE A 57 -7.14 5.74 2.46
CA PHE A 57 -8.20 5.13 1.65
C PHE A 57 -8.21 5.67 0.22
N LEU A 58 -8.23 4.76 -0.76
CA LEU A 58 -8.15 5.05 -2.18
C LEU A 58 -9.43 4.64 -2.92
N GLU A 59 -9.90 5.51 -3.82
CA GLU A 59 -11.03 5.30 -4.73
C GLU A 59 -10.66 4.54 -6.01
N ARG A 60 -9.37 4.23 -6.20
CA ARG A 60 -8.83 3.65 -7.45
C ARG A 60 -9.01 4.58 -8.65
N ASN A 61 -9.08 5.87 -8.38
CA ASN A 61 -9.13 6.93 -9.37
C ASN A 61 -8.06 7.95 -9.00
N TRP A 62 -7.03 8.04 -9.84
CA TRP A 62 -5.87 8.90 -9.57
C TRP A 62 -6.24 10.38 -9.36
N GLU A 63 -7.18 10.91 -10.14
CA GLU A 63 -7.58 12.32 -10.06
C GLU A 63 -8.16 12.67 -8.69
N LYS A 64 -8.82 11.71 -8.05
CA LYS A 64 -9.35 11.84 -6.69
C LYS A 64 -8.32 11.51 -5.62
N ASP A 65 -7.55 10.44 -5.85
CA ASP A 65 -6.63 9.87 -4.87
C ASP A 65 -5.37 10.72 -4.67
N GLU A 66 -4.93 11.48 -5.68
CA GLU A 66 -3.70 12.26 -5.63
C GLU A 66 -3.71 13.29 -4.48
N ALA A 67 -4.81 14.03 -4.33
CA ALA A 67 -4.93 15.03 -3.27
C ALA A 67 -4.98 14.39 -1.88
N ALA A 68 -5.72 13.27 -1.74
CA ALA A 68 -5.82 12.52 -0.49
C ALA A 68 -4.47 11.94 -0.07
N LEU A 69 -3.73 11.34 -1.00
CA LEU A 69 -2.38 10.81 -0.78
C LEU A 69 -1.41 11.91 -0.38
N LYS A 70 -1.38 13.05 -1.09
CA LYS A 70 -0.51 14.18 -0.76
C LYS A 70 -0.77 14.71 0.66
N SER A 71 -2.04 14.84 1.04
CA SER A 71 -2.43 15.28 2.38
C SER A 71 -2.03 14.26 3.44
N GLY A 72 -2.30 12.97 3.20
CA GLY A 72 -1.95 11.88 4.11
C GLY A 72 -0.44 11.76 4.36
N PHE A 73 0.39 11.83 3.31
CA PHE A 73 1.85 11.81 3.47
C PHE A 73 2.37 13.03 4.21
N LYS A 74 1.80 14.21 3.97
CA LYS A 74 2.16 15.42 4.73
C LYS A 74 1.86 15.27 6.22
N GLN A 75 0.77 14.58 6.58
CA GLN A 75 0.47 14.29 7.99
C GLN A 75 1.49 13.31 8.60
N LEU A 76 1.91 12.31 7.82
CA LEU A 76 2.95 11.37 8.25
C LEU A 76 4.31 12.04 8.46
N GLU A 77 4.71 12.96 7.57
CA GLU A 77 5.95 13.74 7.67
C GLU A 77 6.05 14.51 9.01
N HIS A 78 4.93 15.00 9.53
CA HIS A 78 4.86 15.74 10.79
C HIS A 78 4.55 14.87 12.01
N LYS A 79 4.50 13.55 11.88
CA LYS A 79 4.14 12.64 12.97
C LYS A 79 5.29 12.60 14.00
N PRO A 80 5.03 12.88 15.30
CA PRO A 80 6.08 12.95 16.32
C PRO A 80 6.59 11.57 16.76
N VAL A 81 6.05 10.49 16.18
CA VAL A 81 6.40 9.11 16.50
C VAL A 81 6.79 8.35 15.22
N PRO A 82 7.74 7.41 15.31
CA PRO A 82 8.11 6.57 14.17
C PRO A 82 6.89 5.83 13.61
N PHE A 83 6.73 5.81 12.29
CA PHE A 83 5.60 5.19 11.61
C PHE A 83 6.03 4.24 10.51
N TRP A 84 5.21 3.23 10.23
CA TRP A 84 5.43 2.27 9.16
C TRP A 84 4.33 2.39 8.12
N VAL A 85 4.68 2.51 6.84
CA VAL A 85 3.70 2.53 5.74
C VAL A 85 3.83 1.26 4.93
N ALA A 86 2.76 0.46 4.88
CA ALA A 86 2.70 -0.73 4.03
C ALA A 86 2.14 -0.39 2.63
N LEU A 87 2.89 -0.74 1.60
CA LEU A 87 2.57 -0.55 0.19
C LEU A 87 2.51 -1.88 -0.56
N PHE A 88 1.32 -2.18 -1.06
CA PHE A 88 1.09 -3.25 -2.03
C PHE A 88 1.13 -2.68 -3.44
N VAL A 89 2.35 -2.50 -3.96
CA VAL A 89 2.59 -1.71 -5.18
C VAL A 89 1.97 -2.30 -6.44
N GLU A 90 1.62 -3.58 -6.44
CA GLU A 90 0.87 -4.23 -7.53
C GLU A 90 -0.57 -3.69 -7.66
N GLY A 91 -1.14 -3.12 -6.58
CA GLY A 91 -2.49 -2.56 -6.53
C GLY A 91 -3.62 -3.59 -6.64
N THR A 92 -3.28 -4.89 -6.72
CA THR A 92 -4.22 -5.99 -6.87
C THR A 92 -3.56 -7.29 -6.42
N ARG A 93 -4.37 -8.27 -6.00
CA ARG A 93 -3.87 -9.61 -5.66
C ARG A 93 -3.35 -10.33 -6.89
N PHE A 94 -2.24 -11.03 -6.72
CA PHE A 94 -1.68 -11.94 -7.70
C PHE A 94 -2.68 -13.02 -8.09
N THR A 95 -2.81 -13.27 -9.39
CA THR A 95 -3.43 -14.48 -9.93
C THR A 95 -2.64 -14.91 -11.16
N HIS A 96 -2.71 -16.19 -11.55
CA HIS A 96 -2.00 -16.67 -12.74
C HIS A 96 -2.43 -15.90 -14.01
N ALA A 97 -3.72 -15.65 -14.18
CA ALA A 97 -4.24 -14.85 -15.29
C ALA A 97 -3.65 -13.43 -15.33
N LYS A 98 -3.49 -12.77 -14.17
CA LYS A 98 -2.87 -11.43 -14.11
C LYS A 98 -1.37 -11.48 -14.35
N LEU A 99 -0.70 -12.56 -13.95
CA LEU A 99 0.72 -12.75 -14.27
C LEU A 99 0.90 -12.84 -15.78
N LEU A 100 0.11 -13.66 -16.48
CA LEU A 100 0.17 -13.78 -17.94
C LEU A 100 -0.06 -12.42 -18.63
N ALA A 101 -1.10 -11.68 -18.23
CA ALA A 101 -1.36 -10.34 -18.77
C ALA A 101 -0.20 -9.35 -18.48
N ALA A 102 0.41 -9.44 -17.30
CA ALA A 102 1.58 -8.63 -16.95
C ALA A 102 2.82 -9.02 -17.78
N GLN A 103 3.01 -10.30 -18.08
CA GLN A 103 4.09 -10.80 -18.92
C GLN A 103 3.92 -10.33 -20.38
N GLU A 104 2.73 -10.46 -20.94
CA GLU A 104 2.39 -9.97 -22.28
C GLU A 104 2.65 -8.46 -22.39
N PHE A 105 2.19 -7.69 -21.40
CA PHE A 105 2.46 -6.26 -21.33
C PHE A 105 3.97 -5.97 -21.27
N ALA A 106 4.72 -6.67 -20.41
CA ALA A 106 6.17 -6.48 -20.28
C ALA A 106 6.90 -6.74 -21.60
N ILE A 107 6.57 -7.85 -22.28
CA ILE A 107 7.16 -8.22 -23.57
C ILE A 107 6.86 -7.14 -24.61
N SER A 108 5.60 -6.70 -24.72
CA SER A 108 5.18 -5.67 -25.68
C SER A 108 5.88 -4.31 -25.49
N ARG A 109 6.39 -4.05 -24.27
CA ARG A 109 7.06 -2.80 -23.88
C ARG A 109 8.57 -2.93 -23.74
N GLY A 110 9.14 -4.10 -24.04
CA GLY A 110 10.57 -4.37 -23.85
C GLY A 110 11.02 -4.29 -22.38
N MET A 111 10.10 -4.51 -21.44
CA MET A 111 10.37 -4.51 -20.00
C MET A 111 10.81 -5.90 -19.50
N PRO A 112 11.50 -5.98 -18.35
CA PRO A 112 11.77 -7.26 -17.70
C PRO A 112 10.48 -8.06 -17.43
N VAL A 113 10.44 -9.31 -17.89
CA VAL A 113 9.25 -10.17 -17.78
C VAL A 113 9.14 -10.72 -16.36
N PRO A 114 8.05 -10.44 -15.63
CA PRO A 114 7.91 -10.88 -14.26
C PRO A 114 7.65 -12.40 -14.17
N LYS A 115 8.16 -13.04 -13.10
CA LYS A 115 7.97 -14.49 -12.86
C LYS A 115 7.05 -14.81 -11.68
N ASN A 116 7.21 -14.09 -10.56
CA ASN A 116 6.52 -14.40 -9.30
C ASN A 116 5.68 -13.23 -8.75
N VAL A 117 5.75 -12.07 -9.39
CA VAL A 117 5.15 -10.79 -8.97
C VAL A 117 4.42 -10.15 -10.15
N LEU A 118 3.62 -9.13 -9.89
CA LEU A 118 3.02 -8.31 -10.95
C LEU A 118 3.82 -7.02 -11.18
N ILE A 119 3.50 -6.28 -12.24
CA ILE A 119 4.12 -4.99 -12.52
C ILE A 119 3.56 -3.93 -11.54
N PRO A 120 4.42 -3.19 -10.82
CA PRO A 120 3.99 -2.14 -9.90
C PRO A 120 3.21 -1.01 -10.59
N ARG A 121 2.25 -0.44 -9.86
CA ARG A 121 1.57 0.83 -10.20
C ARG A 121 2.47 1.99 -9.79
N THR A 122 3.05 2.66 -10.78
CA THR A 122 4.10 3.67 -10.58
C THR A 122 3.60 4.92 -9.84
N LYS A 123 2.42 5.46 -10.16
CA LYS A 123 1.96 6.75 -9.60
C LYS A 123 1.95 6.81 -8.06
N VAL A 124 1.28 5.84 -7.43
CA VAL A 124 1.19 5.72 -5.96
C VAL A 124 2.57 5.40 -5.37
N THR A 125 3.30 4.46 -5.98
CA THR A 125 4.64 4.05 -5.52
C THR A 125 5.61 5.24 -5.51
N THR A 126 5.70 5.98 -6.61
CA THR A 126 6.58 7.15 -6.74
C THR A 126 6.19 8.25 -5.76
N THR A 127 4.89 8.51 -5.58
CA THR A 127 4.42 9.53 -4.63
C THR A 127 4.78 9.17 -3.19
N SER A 128 4.73 7.88 -2.85
CA SER A 128 5.09 7.39 -1.51
C SER A 128 6.60 7.51 -1.25
N ILE A 129 7.43 7.09 -2.21
CA ILE A 129 8.90 7.12 -2.08
C ILE A 129 9.44 8.55 -1.96
N ILE A 130 8.81 9.51 -2.64
CA ILE A 130 9.26 10.92 -2.61
C ILE A 130 8.94 11.61 -1.27
N ARG A 131 7.97 11.09 -0.49
CA ARG A 131 7.39 11.82 0.66
C ARG A 131 7.50 11.11 2.01
N ILE A 132 8.13 9.94 2.07
CA ILE A 132 8.41 9.19 3.30
C ILE A 132 9.93 9.08 3.45
#